data_AF-A0A383BV79-F1
#
_entry.id   AF-A0A383BV79-F1
#
_cell.length_a   1.000
_cell.length_b   1.000
_cell.length_c   1.000
_cell.angle_alpha   90.00
_cell.angle_beta   90.00
_cell.angle_gamma   90.00
#
_symmetry.space_group_name_H-M   'P 1'
#
loop_
_entity.id
_entity.type
_entity.pdbx_description
1 polymer ?
#
loop_
_entity_poly.entity_id
_entity_poly.type
_entity_poly.pdbx_seq_one_letter_code
_entity_poly.pdbx_strand_id
1 'polypeptide(L)'
;MAKGFKVIPKETPKKEEWDYAKIKQRVKGKQIVFCLPGRGCSYIFLKNFVQLCFDLVQNGNGIQISQDYSSMVNFARCKVLGANVLRGPNQIPWDGKLKYDYQLWIDSDIVFDTQKFWQLIDLAIPEEGEEKEIVAGWYATEDGHTTSVAHWLSEEDFAKNGGVMNHETVESITKRRKPFTVDYTGFGWVLIKHGVFERLEYPWFAPKMQVFDS
;
A
#
# COMPACT_ATOMS: atom_id res chain seq x y z
N MET A 1 49.48 16.35 31.12
CA MET A 1 48.41 16.47 30.10
C MET A 1 47.93 15.06 29.76
N ALA A 2 46.75 14.67 30.24
CA ALA A 2 46.21 13.33 30.01
C ALA A 2 45.88 13.14 28.52
N LYS A 3 46.44 12.10 27.90
CA LYS A 3 46.13 11.72 26.52
C LYS A 3 44.68 11.19 26.48
N GLY A 4 43.75 12.03 26.01
CA GLY A 4 42.36 11.63 25.81
C GLY A 4 42.27 10.53 24.75
N PHE A 5 41.69 9.39 25.13
CA PHE A 5 41.37 8.32 24.20
C PHE A 5 40.26 8.79 23.26
N LYS A 6 40.57 8.87 21.96
CA LYS A 6 39.58 9.15 20.92
C LYS A 6 38.89 7.83 20.58
N VAL A 7 37.69 7.61 21.11
CA VAL A 7 36.85 6.47 20.73
C VAL A 7 36.37 6.72 19.31
N ILE A 8 36.90 5.96 18.35
CA ILE A 8 36.37 5.91 16.99
C ILE A 8 35.24 4.87 17.03
N PRO A 9 33.96 5.25 16.80
CA PRO A 9 32.89 4.27 16.72
C PRO A 9 33.20 3.31 15.58
N LYS A 10 33.26 2.00 15.87
CA LYS A 10 33.19 1.02 14.79
C LYS A 10 31.82 1.19 14.14
N GLU A 11 31.79 1.58 12.87
CA GLU A 11 30.57 1.47 12.07
C GLU A 11 30.16 0.01 12.07
N THR A 12 29.09 -0.29 12.83
CA THR A 12 28.47 -1.60 12.77
C THR A 12 27.98 -1.76 11.34
N PRO A 13 28.39 -2.80 10.59
CA PRO A 13 27.88 -3.01 9.26
C PRO A 13 26.35 -3.01 9.34
N LYS A 14 25.70 -2.17 8.52
CA LYS A 14 24.23 -2.17 8.40
C LYS A 14 23.84 -3.60 8.04
N LYS A 15 23.28 -4.32 9.00
CA LYS A 15 22.66 -5.63 8.76
C LYS A 15 21.59 -5.35 7.70
N GLU A 16 21.71 -5.99 6.54
CA GLU A 16 20.68 -5.84 5.50
C GLU A 16 19.34 -6.22 6.13
N GLU A 17 18.42 -5.26 6.16
CA GLU A 17 17.13 -5.39 6.85
C GLU A 17 16.21 -6.39 6.14
N TRP A 18 16.50 -6.71 4.87
CA TRP A 18 15.67 -7.53 4.00
C TRP A 18 16.51 -8.57 3.24
N ASP A 19 16.13 -9.85 3.33
CA ASP A 19 16.70 -10.93 2.52
C ASP A 19 15.88 -11.13 1.25
N TYR A 20 16.21 -10.39 0.19
CA TYR A 20 15.47 -10.42 -1.07
C TYR A 20 15.45 -11.80 -1.73
N ALA A 21 16.46 -12.65 -1.52
CA ALA A 21 16.50 -13.98 -2.11
C ALA A 21 15.43 -14.88 -1.46
N LYS A 22 15.35 -14.88 -0.13
CA LYS A 22 14.31 -15.60 0.61
C LYS A 22 12.91 -15.05 0.32
N ILE A 23 12.75 -13.72 0.27
CA ILE A 23 11.46 -13.09 -0.06
C ILE A 23 10.98 -13.56 -1.43
N LYS A 24 11.84 -13.48 -2.45
CA LYS A 24 11.55 -13.94 -3.81
C LYS A 24 11.15 -15.42 -3.85
N GLN A 25 11.84 -16.27 -3.08
CA GLN A 25 11.50 -17.68 -2.96
C GLN A 25 10.13 -17.91 -2.33
N ARG A 26 9.77 -17.21 -1.25
CA ARG A 26 8.44 -17.30 -0.60
C ARG A 26 7.31 -16.83 -1.52
N VAL A 27 7.58 -15.78 -2.30
CA VAL A 27 6.59 -15.12 -3.16
C VAL A 27 6.43 -15.80 -4.52
N LYS A 28 7.37 -16.67 -4.93
CA LYS A 28 7.36 -17.34 -6.23
C LYS A 28 6.03 -18.07 -6.50
N GLY A 29 5.49 -17.90 -7.70
CA GLY A 29 4.24 -18.54 -8.14
C GLY A 29 2.95 -17.80 -7.76
N LYS A 30 3.03 -16.81 -6.85
CA LYS A 30 1.85 -16.01 -6.45
C LYS A 30 1.31 -15.20 -7.62
N GLN A 31 -0.01 -15.06 -7.66
CA GLN A 31 -0.77 -14.30 -8.65
C GLN A 31 -1.08 -12.90 -8.10
N ILE A 32 -0.57 -11.87 -8.77
CA ILE A 32 -0.69 -10.47 -8.34
C ILE A 32 -1.52 -9.71 -9.36
N VAL A 33 -2.58 -9.04 -8.90
CA VAL A 33 -3.38 -8.13 -9.74
C VAL A 33 -2.98 -6.70 -9.43
N PHE A 34 -2.41 -6.02 -10.42
CA PHE A 34 -2.15 -4.59 -10.35
C PHE A 34 -3.47 -3.83 -10.50
N CYS A 35 -3.86 -3.09 -9.48
CA CYS A 35 -5.07 -2.30 -9.41
C CYS A 35 -4.73 -0.83 -9.63
N LEU A 36 -5.00 -0.33 -10.85
CA LEU A 36 -4.54 0.97 -11.33
C LEU A 36 -5.73 1.90 -11.61
N PRO A 37 -6.18 2.73 -10.65
CA PRO A 37 -7.19 3.75 -10.92
C PRO A 37 -6.56 4.93 -11.69
N GLY A 38 -7.25 5.45 -12.72
CA GLY A 38 -6.79 6.64 -13.45
C GLY A 38 -6.50 6.39 -14.93
N ARG A 39 -6.44 7.43 -15.78
CA ARG A 39 -6.30 7.29 -17.25
C ARG A 39 -4.88 7.43 -17.79
N GLY A 40 -3.93 7.87 -16.98
CA GLY A 40 -2.57 8.17 -17.43
C GLY A 40 -1.60 8.05 -16.28
N CYS A 41 -0.31 8.06 -16.59
CA CYS A 41 0.79 7.99 -15.63
C CYS A 41 2.00 8.76 -16.16
N SER A 42 2.96 9.05 -15.29
CA SER A 42 4.23 9.66 -15.69
C SER A 42 5.16 8.65 -16.38
N TYR A 43 6.16 9.12 -17.14
CA TYR A 43 7.19 8.23 -17.71
C TYR A 43 8.03 7.53 -16.63
N ILE A 44 8.20 8.18 -15.48
CA ILE A 44 8.90 7.60 -14.32
C ILE A 44 8.10 6.41 -13.80
N PHE A 45 6.79 6.60 -13.58
CA PHE A 45 5.89 5.52 -13.19
C PHE A 45 5.94 4.37 -14.21
N LEU A 46 5.77 4.68 -15.50
CA LEU A 46 5.73 3.66 -16.56
C LEU A 46 7.01 2.81 -16.57
N LYS A 47 8.18 3.44 -16.47
CA LYS A 47 9.46 2.72 -16.42
C LYS A 47 9.54 1.80 -15.20
N ASN A 48 9.18 2.29 -14.03
CA ASN A 48 9.26 1.53 -12.78
C ASN A 48 8.23 0.38 -12.76
N PHE A 49 7.03 0.63 -13.27
CA PHE A 49 5.97 -0.37 -13.40
C PHE A 49 6.36 -1.49 -14.37
N VAL A 50 6.90 -1.15 -15.55
CA VAL A 50 7.39 -2.13 -16.52
C VAL A 50 8.53 -2.97 -15.92
N GLN A 51 9.46 -2.34 -15.19
CA GLN A 51 10.53 -3.06 -14.50
C GLN A 51 9.96 -4.04 -13.46
N LEU A 52 9.01 -3.60 -12.63
CA LEU A 52 8.34 -4.47 -11.66
C LEU A 52 7.64 -5.67 -12.34
N CYS A 53 6.97 -5.44 -13.47
CA CYS A 53 6.34 -6.52 -14.23
C CYS A 53 7.38 -7.57 -14.69
N PHE A 54 8.50 -7.13 -15.25
CA PHE A 54 9.57 -8.05 -15.66
C PHE A 54 10.15 -8.83 -14.48
N ASP A 55 10.45 -8.16 -13.38
CA ASP A 55 11.05 -8.79 -12.20
C ASP A 55 10.12 -9.84 -11.57
N LEU A 56 8.82 -9.58 -11.54
CA LEU A 56 7.82 -10.54 -11.05
C LEU A 56 7.71 -11.75 -11.97
N VAL A 57 7.58 -11.53 -13.28
CA VAL A 57 7.48 -12.63 -14.26
C VAL A 57 8.74 -13.49 -14.24
N GLN A 58 9.93 -12.87 -14.16
CA GLN A 58 11.20 -13.58 -14.02
C GLN A 58 11.31 -14.38 -12.71
N ASN A 59 10.71 -13.90 -11.62
CA ASN A 59 10.60 -14.65 -10.37
C ASN A 59 9.58 -15.80 -10.44
N GLY A 60 8.81 -15.92 -11.54
CA GLY A 60 7.78 -16.93 -11.74
C GLY A 60 6.43 -16.57 -11.13
N ASN A 61 6.18 -15.28 -10.86
CA ASN A 61 4.88 -14.78 -10.45
C ASN A 61 3.95 -14.61 -11.65
N GLY A 62 2.66 -14.85 -11.43
CA GLY A 62 1.64 -14.44 -12.39
C GLY A 62 1.21 -13.00 -12.12
N ILE A 63 1.03 -12.22 -13.19
CA ILE A 63 0.60 -10.83 -13.09
C ILE A 63 -0.62 -10.59 -13.97
N GLN A 64 -1.52 -9.74 -13.51
CA GLN A 64 -2.68 -9.24 -14.25
C GLN A 64 -2.84 -7.75 -13.99
N ILE A 65 -3.38 -7.02 -14.95
CA ILE A 65 -3.62 -5.58 -14.81
C ILE A 65 -5.12 -5.34 -14.84
N SER A 66 -5.62 -4.68 -13.81
CA SER A 66 -6.97 -4.14 -13.78
C SER A 66 -6.89 -2.63 -13.66
N GLN A 67 -7.30 -1.94 -14.72
CA GLN A 67 -7.25 -0.49 -14.84
C GLN A 67 -8.63 0.00 -15.24
N ASP A 68 -9.13 1.02 -14.55
CA ASP A 68 -10.33 1.74 -14.94
C ASP A 68 -10.30 3.18 -14.40
N TYR A 69 -11.26 3.99 -14.84
CA TYR A 69 -11.39 5.38 -14.47
C TYR A 69 -12.85 5.78 -14.25
N SER A 70 -13.00 6.72 -13.31
CA SER A 70 -14.15 7.60 -13.16
C SER A 70 -13.65 8.95 -12.65
N SER A 71 -14.42 10.02 -12.91
CA SER A 71 -14.21 11.31 -12.25
C SER A 71 -14.47 11.24 -10.73
N MET A 72 -15.15 10.20 -10.25
CA MET A 72 -15.33 9.92 -8.82
C MET A 72 -14.36 8.82 -8.37
N VAL A 73 -13.39 9.16 -7.51
CA VAL A 73 -12.33 8.24 -7.07
C VAL A 73 -12.87 6.94 -6.47
N ASN A 74 -13.89 7.03 -5.63
CA ASN A 74 -14.54 5.89 -4.99
C ASN A 74 -15.15 4.93 -6.02
N PHE A 75 -15.75 5.50 -7.06
CA PHE A 75 -16.32 4.71 -8.14
C PHE A 75 -15.23 4.11 -9.03
N ALA A 76 -14.17 4.87 -9.34
CA ALA A 76 -13.03 4.36 -10.10
C ALA A 76 -12.42 3.11 -9.45
N ARG A 77 -12.21 3.14 -8.13
CA ARG A 77 -11.69 1.98 -7.38
C ARG A 77 -12.65 0.79 -7.40
N CYS A 78 -13.97 1.01 -7.30
CA CYS A 78 -14.93 -0.08 -7.46
C CYS A 78 -14.87 -0.70 -8.86
N LYS A 79 -14.74 0.12 -9.92
CA LYS A 79 -14.61 -0.35 -11.30
C LYS A 79 -13.32 -1.13 -11.55
N VAL A 80 -12.21 -0.72 -10.92
CA VAL A 80 -10.94 -1.47 -10.94
C VAL A 80 -11.13 -2.90 -10.39
N LEU A 81 -12.05 -3.11 -9.45
CA LEU A 81 -12.42 -4.45 -8.97
C LEU A 81 -13.52 -5.12 -9.81
N GLY A 82 -13.87 -4.57 -10.97
CA GLY A 82 -14.88 -5.13 -11.88
C GLY A 82 -16.33 -4.91 -11.45
N ALA A 83 -16.60 -3.99 -10.52
CA ALA A 83 -17.97 -3.74 -10.05
C ALA A 83 -18.88 -3.21 -11.15
N ASN A 84 -20.16 -3.57 -11.05
CA ASN A 84 -21.23 -3.02 -11.87
C ASN A 84 -22.40 -2.59 -10.98
N VAL A 85 -22.83 -1.33 -11.10
CA VAL A 85 -23.90 -0.73 -10.29
C VAL A 85 -25.23 -1.47 -10.38
N LEU A 86 -25.47 -2.23 -11.45
CA LEU A 86 -26.71 -2.95 -11.69
C LEU A 86 -26.77 -4.33 -11.00
N ARG A 87 -25.68 -4.80 -10.39
CA ARG A 87 -25.59 -6.16 -9.81
C ARG A 87 -25.90 -6.21 -8.31
N GLY A 88 -26.20 -5.08 -7.69
CA GLY A 88 -26.52 -5.01 -6.27
C GLY A 88 -25.32 -5.18 -5.34
N PRO A 89 -25.55 -5.35 -4.03
CA PRO A 89 -24.50 -5.32 -2.99
C PRO A 89 -23.67 -6.60 -2.86
N ASN A 90 -24.18 -7.75 -3.32
CA ASN A 90 -23.52 -9.05 -3.19
C ASN A 90 -22.48 -9.33 -4.29
N GLN A 91 -21.69 -8.31 -4.62
CA GLN A 91 -20.62 -8.42 -5.60
C GLN A 91 -19.32 -8.85 -4.92
N ILE A 92 -18.52 -9.61 -5.65
CA ILE A 92 -17.13 -9.93 -5.29
C ILE A 92 -16.20 -9.43 -6.41
N PRO A 93 -14.92 -9.13 -6.12
CA PRO A 93 -13.97 -8.67 -7.13
C PRO A 93 -13.97 -9.55 -8.38
N TRP A 94 -14.11 -8.93 -9.54
CA TRP A 94 -14.10 -9.55 -10.87
C TRP A 94 -15.07 -10.73 -11.03
N ASP A 95 -16.20 -10.71 -10.31
CA ASP A 95 -17.17 -11.81 -10.23
C ASP A 95 -16.55 -13.15 -9.79
N GLY A 96 -15.40 -13.14 -9.11
CA GLY A 96 -14.65 -14.34 -8.74
C GLY A 96 -14.04 -15.10 -9.92
N LYS A 97 -14.07 -14.52 -11.13
CA LYS A 97 -13.53 -15.15 -12.35
C LYS A 97 -12.02 -15.03 -12.45
N LEU A 98 -11.45 -14.00 -11.82
CA LEU A 98 -10.02 -13.77 -11.80
C LEU A 98 -9.42 -14.46 -10.58
N LYS A 99 -8.53 -15.44 -10.80
CA LYS A 99 -7.77 -16.08 -9.72
C LYS A 99 -6.59 -15.20 -9.34
N TYR A 100 -6.47 -14.85 -8.07
CA TYR A 100 -5.36 -14.04 -7.56
C TYR A 100 -5.04 -14.38 -6.09
N ASP A 101 -3.83 -14.05 -5.66
CA ASP A 101 -3.40 -14.13 -4.26
C ASP A 101 -3.40 -12.73 -3.62
N TYR A 102 -2.96 -11.71 -4.36
CA TYR A 102 -2.86 -10.33 -3.88
C TYR A 102 -3.30 -9.29 -4.91
N GLN A 103 -3.89 -8.21 -4.43
CA GLN A 103 -4.11 -6.97 -5.16
C GLN A 103 -3.02 -5.98 -4.77
N LEU A 104 -2.28 -5.45 -5.73
CA LEU A 104 -1.36 -4.33 -5.50
C LEU A 104 -1.98 -3.07 -6.10
N TRP A 105 -2.43 -2.18 -5.22
CA TRP A 105 -2.97 -0.88 -5.57
C TRP A 105 -1.85 0.13 -5.73
N ILE A 106 -1.83 0.79 -6.88
CA ILE A 106 -0.81 1.79 -7.22
C ILE A 106 -1.48 3.02 -7.83
N ASP A 107 -1.26 4.18 -7.23
CA ASP A 107 -1.65 5.45 -7.84
C ASP A 107 -0.64 5.84 -8.94
N SER A 108 -1.11 6.45 -10.01
CA SER A 108 -0.35 6.65 -11.26
C SER A 108 0.82 7.66 -11.16
N ASP A 109 0.92 8.36 -10.04
CA ASP A 109 1.91 9.37 -9.71
C ASP A 109 2.92 8.90 -8.66
N ILE A 110 2.78 7.67 -8.14
CA ILE A 110 3.69 7.11 -7.16
C ILE A 110 5.02 6.75 -7.81
N VAL A 111 6.10 7.16 -7.14
CA VAL A 111 7.47 6.83 -7.52
C VAL A 111 7.96 5.70 -6.63
N PHE A 112 8.25 4.55 -7.23
CA PHE A 112 8.69 3.34 -6.54
C PHE A 112 9.76 2.59 -7.34
N ASP A 113 10.36 1.58 -6.74
CA ASP A 113 11.18 0.58 -7.42
C ASP A 113 10.74 -0.84 -7.03
N THR A 114 11.28 -1.86 -7.69
CA THR A 114 10.94 -3.26 -7.39
C THR A 114 11.32 -3.67 -5.96
N GLN A 115 12.36 -3.07 -5.35
CA GLN A 115 12.72 -3.38 -3.97
C GLN A 115 11.60 -2.96 -3.00
N LYS A 116 10.92 -1.84 -3.27
CA LYS A 116 9.74 -1.43 -2.49
C LYS A 116 8.60 -2.44 -2.54
N PHE A 117 8.43 -3.12 -3.67
CA PHE A 117 7.48 -4.23 -3.75
C PHE A 117 7.91 -5.40 -2.87
N TRP A 118 9.19 -5.84 -2.97
CA TRP A 118 9.68 -6.96 -2.17
C TRP A 118 9.59 -6.69 -0.66
N GLN A 119 9.90 -5.47 -0.22
CA GLN A 119 9.72 -5.03 1.16
C GLN A 119 8.25 -5.09 1.58
N LEU A 120 7.34 -4.59 0.73
CA LEU A 120 5.91 -4.58 1.01
C LEU A 120 5.36 -6.00 1.16
N ILE A 121 5.66 -6.91 0.24
CA ILE A 121 5.14 -8.28 0.30
C ILE A 121 5.78 -9.11 1.40
N ASP A 122 7.02 -8.81 1.82
CA ASP A 122 7.61 -9.45 2.99
C ASP A 122 6.89 -9.07 4.28
N LEU A 123 6.39 -7.83 4.37
CA LEU A 123 5.51 -7.44 5.49
C LEU A 123 4.19 -8.20 5.51
N ALA A 124 3.67 -8.57 4.33
CA ALA A 124 2.45 -9.36 4.21
C ALA A 124 2.69 -10.86 4.45
N ILE A 125 3.84 -11.39 4.01
CA ILE A 125 4.22 -12.80 4.11
C ILE A 125 5.58 -12.90 4.81
N PRO A 126 5.62 -12.61 6.12
CA PRO A 126 6.87 -12.62 6.86
C PRO A 126 7.46 -14.04 6.91
N GLU A 127 8.78 -14.15 7.06
CA GLU A 127 9.45 -15.46 7.25
C GLU A 127 8.93 -16.18 8.49
N GLU A 128 8.61 -15.41 9.54
CA GLU A 128 8.08 -15.89 10.81
C GLU A 128 6.87 -15.04 11.21
N GLY A 129 5.84 -15.69 11.74
CA GLY A 129 4.61 -15.05 12.20
C GLY A 129 3.44 -15.21 11.23
N GLU A 130 2.37 -14.48 11.51
CA GLU A 130 1.13 -14.56 10.74
C GLU A 130 1.19 -13.65 9.50
N GLU A 131 0.57 -14.13 8.41
CA GLU A 131 0.37 -13.32 7.22
C GLU A 131 -0.58 -12.15 7.54
N LYS A 132 -0.22 -10.97 7.04
CA LYS A 132 -1.06 -9.78 7.18
C LYS A 132 -1.95 -9.62 5.96
N GLU A 133 -3.23 -9.36 6.20
CA GLU A 133 -4.21 -9.22 5.12
C GLU A 133 -4.08 -7.91 4.33
N ILE A 134 -3.65 -6.83 5.00
CA ILE A 134 -3.46 -5.52 4.41
C ILE A 134 -2.12 -4.97 4.90
N VAL A 135 -1.27 -4.55 3.96
CA VAL A 135 -0.04 -3.82 4.25
C VAL A 135 0.11 -2.66 3.28
N ALA A 136 0.65 -1.55 3.76
CA ALA A 136 0.87 -0.35 2.97
C ALA A 136 2.29 0.17 3.17
N GLY A 137 2.87 0.73 2.10
CA GLY A 137 4.03 1.60 2.22
C GLY A 137 3.56 3.04 2.23
N TRP A 138 4.08 3.84 3.16
CA TRP A 138 3.78 5.27 3.18
C TRP A 138 4.45 5.96 1.99
N TYR A 139 3.85 7.06 1.57
CA TYR A 139 4.39 7.98 0.56
C TYR A 139 4.07 9.41 0.98
N ALA A 140 4.90 10.36 0.56
CA ALA A 140 4.61 11.78 0.77
C ALA A 140 3.41 12.20 -0.08
N THR A 141 2.56 13.07 0.44
CA THR A 141 1.49 13.69 -0.34
C THR A 141 2.05 14.83 -1.20
N GLU A 142 1.20 15.44 -2.02
CA GLU A 142 1.58 16.54 -2.93
C GLU A 142 2.19 17.75 -2.21
N ASP A 143 1.93 17.93 -0.91
CA ASP A 143 2.51 19.02 -0.11
C ASP A 143 3.99 18.78 0.26
N GLY A 144 4.51 17.57 0.02
CA GLY A 144 5.89 17.17 0.33
C GLY A 144 6.21 17.07 1.82
N HIS A 145 5.23 17.25 2.71
CA HIS A 145 5.40 17.32 4.15
C HIS A 145 4.59 16.25 4.90
N THR A 146 3.32 16.05 4.52
CA THR A 146 2.45 15.03 5.09
C THR A 146 2.60 13.71 4.33
N THR A 147 2.14 12.63 4.94
CA THR A 147 2.21 11.28 4.36
C THR A 147 0.81 10.72 4.11
N SER A 148 0.74 9.64 3.33
CA SER A 148 -0.48 8.89 3.09
C SER A 148 -1.05 8.17 4.32
N VAL A 149 -0.41 8.30 5.49
CA VAL A 149 -0.78 7.63 6.74
C VAL A 149 -1.33 8.64 7.72
N ALA A 150 -2.44 8.29 8.38
CA ALA A 150 -2.99 9.10 9.47
C ALA A 150 -3.54 8.24 10.61
N HIS A 151 -3.64 8.87 11.78
CA HIS A 151 -4.22 8.31 12.99
C HIS A 151 -5.55 8.99 13.30
N TRP A 152 -6.48 8.23 13.87
CA TRP A 152 -7.74 8.79 14.38
C TRP A 152 -7.44 9.80 15.49
N LEU A 153 -8.16 10.91 15.42
CA LEU A 153 -8.23 11.88 16.49
C LEU A 153 -9.46 11.56 17.36
N SER A 154 -9.42 12.00 18.62
CA SER A 154 -10.66 12.10 19.41
C SER A 154 -11.64 13.02 18.68
N GLU A 155 -12.94 12.89 18.93
CA GLU A 155 -13.96 13.75 18.31
C GLU A 155 -13.69 15.24 18.57
N GLU A 156 -13.30 15.58 19.79
CA GLU A 156 -12.95 16.95 20.18
C GLU A 156 -11.72 17.45 19.40
N ASP A 157 -10.66 16.64 19.29
CA ASP A 157 -9.46 17.01 18.56
C ASP A 157 -9.70 17.06 17.04
N PHE A 158 -10.54 16.16 16.50
CA PHE A 158 -10.93 16.16 15.10
C PHE A 158 -11.71 17.42 14.74
N ALA A 159 -12.67 17.82 15.58
CA ALA A 159 -13.43 19.06 15.42
C ALA A 159 -12.52 20.30 15.50
N LYS A 160 -11.62 20.34 16.50
CA LYS A 160 -10.62 21.42 16.64
C LYS A 160 -9.65 21.48 15.46
N ASN A 161 -9.32 20.34 14.87
CA ASN A 161 -8.42 20.22 13.71
C ASN A 161 -9.15 20.44 12.37
N GLY A 162 -10.36 21.02 12.38
CA GLY A 162 -11.11 21.37 11.18
C GLY A 162 -11.66 20.18 10.40
N GLY A 163 -11.81 19.03 11.05
CA GLY A 163 -12.32 17.81 10.42
C GLY A 163 -11.28 17.05 9.58
N VAL A 164 -9.99 17.20 9.90
CA VAL A 164 -8.89 16.50 9.21
C VAL A 164 -8.19 15.55 10.18
N MET A 165 -7.90 14.33 9.71
CA MET A 165 -7.14 13.35 10.49
C MET A 165 -5.72 13.84 10.78
N ASN A 166 -5.09 13.28 11.82
CA ASN A 166 -3.70 13.60 12.13
C ASN A 166 -2.76 12.78 11.23
N HIS A 167 -2.34 13.37 10.12
CA HIS A 167 -1.40 12.75 9.20
C HIS A 167 0.01 12.71 9.81
N GLU A 168 0.68 11.56 9.70
CA GLU A 168 2.12 11.50 9.97
C GLU A 168 2.85 12.37 8.95
N THR A 169 3.88 13.09 9.42
CA THR A 169 4.76 13.89 8.57
C THR A 169 5.91 13.03 8.06
N VAL A 170 6.54 13.45 6.96
CA VAL A 170 7.75 12.80 6.44
C VAL A 170 8.84 12.74 7.53
N GLU A 171 8.96 13.78 8.37
CA GLU A 171 9.94 13.81 9.45
C GLU A 171 9.63 12.80 10.57
N SER A 172 8.38 12.68 10.99
CA SER A 172 7.96 11.78 12.07
C SER A 172 8.00 10.32 11.62
N ILE A 173 7.47 10.01 10.43
CA ILE A 173 7.44 8.64 9.91
C ILE A 173 8.85 8.10 9.64
N THR A 174 9.77 8.97 9.20
CA THR A 174 11.17 8.60 8.94
C THR A 174 11.94 8.26 10.23
N LYS A 175 11.43 8.58 11.42
CA LYS A 175 12.02 8.14 12.71
C LYS A 175 11.57 6.73 13.09
N ARG A 176 10.48 6.22 12.50
CA ARG A 176 9.97 4.87 12.75
C ARG A 176 10.87 3.85 12.04
N ARG A 177 11.12 2.72 12.71
CA ARG A 177 12.02 1.63 12.24
C ARG A 177 11.31 0.29 12.13
N LYS A 178 10.08 0.20 12.60
CA LYS A 178 9.28 -1.02 12.61
C LYS A 178 7.91 -0.73 12.03
N PRO A 179 7.27 -1.70 11.38
CA PRO A 179 5.87 -1.62 10.99
C PRO A 179 4.99 -1.33 12.22
N PHE A 180 3.91 -0.58 11.99
CA PHE A 180 2.94 -0.22 13.01
C PHE A 180 1.55 -0.16 12.38
N THR A 181 0.52 -0.22 13.20
CA THR A 181 -0.87 -0.12 12.77
C THR A 181 -1.28 1.34 12.61
N VAL A 182 -2.12 1.60 11.63
CA VAL A 182 -2.61 2.93 11.29
C VAL A 182 -4.12 2.85 11.10
N ASP A 183 -4.78 3.97 11.32
CA ASP A 183 -6.22 4.08 11.18
C ASP A 183 -6.65 4.39 9.75
N TYR A 184 -5.77 5.10 9.04
CA TYR A 184 -5.96 5.49 7.66
C TYR A 184 -4.66 5.31 6.87
N THR A 185 -4.80 4.76 5.66
CA THR A 185 -3.74 4.78 4.66
C THR A 185 -4.32 5.06 3.27
N GLY A 186 -3.60 5.86 2.48
CA GLY A 186 -3.91 6.08 1.08
C GLY A 186 -3.70 4.81 0.24
N PHE A 187 -4.46 4.68 -0.85
CA PHE A 187 -4.47 3.49 -1.71
C PHE A 187 -3.37 3.48 -2.79
N GLY A 188 -2.46 4.47 -2.78
CA GLY A 188 -1.44 4.61 -3.81
C GLY A 188 -0.30 3.60 -3.73
N TRP A 189 -0.14 2.91 -2.60
CA TRP A 189 0.83 1.82 -2.47
C TRP A 189 0.40 0.82 -1.38
N VAL A 190 -0.60 0.01 -1.70
CA VAL A 190 -1.23 -0.93 -0.75
C VAL A 190 -1.32 -2.33 -1.36
N LEU A 191 -0.90 -3.33 -0.59
CA LEU A 191 -1.04 -4.73 -0.93
C LEU A 191 -2.16 -5.34 -0.07
N ILE A 192 -3.14 -5.95 -0.74
CA ILE A 192 -4.34 -6.52 -0.10
C ILE A 192 -4.44 -7.99 -0.50
N LYS A 193 -4.52 -8.87 0.49
CA LYS A 193 -4.66 -10.31 0.30
C LYS A 193 -6.06 -10.65 -0.23
N HIS A 194 -6.13 -11.65 -1.11
CA HIS A 194 -7.40 -12.28 -1.50
C HIS A 194 -8.20 -12.71 -0.25
N GLY A 195 -9.49 -12.42 -0.25
CA GLY A 195 -10.41 -12.69 0.85
C GLY A 195 -10.83 -11.44 1.60
N VAL A 196 -10.07 -10.33 1.52
CA VAL A 196 -10.43 -9.09 2.20
C VAL A 196 -11.69 -8.47 1.57
N PHE A 197 -11.65 -8.16 0.27
CA PHE A 197 -12.79 -7.54 -0.40
C PHE A 197 -13.97 -8.50 -0.59
N GLU A 198 -13.71 -9.80 -0.67
CA GLU A 198 -14.73 -10.84 -0.76
C GLU A 198 -15.62 -10.91 0.49
N ARG A 199 -15.12 -10.47 1.65
CA ARG A 199 -15.88 -10.41 2.91
C ARG A 199 -16.54 -9.05 3.16
N LEU A 200 -16.37 -8.10 2.24
CA LEU A 200 -16.96 -6.75 2.32
C LEU A 200 -18.12 -6.62 1.34
N GLU A 201 -19.18 -5.97 1.78
CA GLU A 201 -20.34 -5.66 0.94
C GLU A 201 -20.00 -4.53 -0.06
N TYR A 202 -20.42 -4.68 -1.31
CA TYR A 202 -20.35 -3.58 -2.29
C TYR A 202 -21.38 -2.49 -1.91
N PRO A 203 -21.04 -1.19 -2.03
CA PRO A 203 -19.79 -0.62 -2.57
C PRO A 203 -18.61 -0.61 -1.60
N TRP A 204 -17.48 -1.18 -2.02
CA TRP A 204 -16.26 -1.30 -1.20
C TRP A 204 -15.60 0.03 -0.84
N PHE A 205 -15.82 1.07 -1.63
CA PHE A 205 -15.22 2.39 -1.45
C PHE A 205 -16.29 3.47 -1.19
N ALA A 206 -17.44 3.12 -0.61
CA ALA A 206 -18.44 4.12 -0.28
C ALA A 206 -17.92 5.13 0.75
N PRO A 207 -18.11 6.45 0.52
CA PRO A 207 -17.87 7.43 1.57
C PRO A 207 -18.88 7.19 2.70
N LYS A 208 -18.37 7.11 3.94
CA LYS A 208 -19.21 7.09 5.13
C LYS A 208 -19.31 8.49 5.70
N MET A 209 -20.53 8.97 5.91
CA MET A 209 -20.76 10.19 6.67
C MET A 209 -20.35 9.94 8.12
N GLN A 210 -19.48 10.79 8.65
CA GLN A 210 -19.20 10.81 10.08
C GLN A 210 -20.35 11.57 10.75
N VAL A 211 -20.99 10.92 11.73
CA VAL A 211 -22.02 11.52 12.56
C VAL A 211 -21.37 11.78 13.92
N PHE A 212 -21.39 13.03 14.34
CA PHE A 212 -20.86 13.50 15.61
C PHE A 212 -22.04 13.76 16.54
N ASP A 213 -21.91 13.37 17.81
CA ASP A 213 -22.95 13.59 18.82
C ASP A 213 -22.86 15.06 19.26
N SER A 214 -23.64 15.92 18.60
CA SER A 214 -23.70 17.38 18.88
C SER A 214 -24.30 17.70 20.24
#